data_AF-A0AAV4HYD3-F1
#
_entry.id   AF-A0AAV4HYD3-F1
#
_cell.length_a   1.000
_cell.length_b   1.000
_cell.length_c   1.000
_cell.angle_alpha   90.00
_cell.angle_beta   90.00
_cell.angle_gamma   90.00
#
_symmetry.space_group_name_H-M   'P 1'
#
loop_
_entity.id
_entity.type
_entity.pdbx_description
1 polymer ?
#
loop_
_entity_poly.entity_id
_entity_poly.type
_entity_poly.pdbx_seq_one_letter_code
_entity_poly.pdbx_strand_id
1 'polypeptide(L)'
;MKERLLLVLRGLAHRMCIVLILGTICLHTDTPTAYRQNHSLRTHLNLSINARNITSRADIFDWLLERAIPNLQPKLWSNGQLMSLYQQKFASDLEMYRMTPVTVTQKRVKGKTVYSYCCGYAFYDLIFW
;
A
#
# COMPACT_ATOMS: atom_id res chain seq x y z
N MET A 1 56.71 -21.83 4.48
CA MET A 1 55.65 -21.59 5.51
C MET A 1 55.13 -20.16 5.51
N LYS A 2 55.99 -19.12 5.52
CA LYS A 2 55.58 -17.70 5.58
C LYS A 2 54.65 -17.24 4.44
N GLU A 3 54.88 -17.69 3.21
CA GLU A 3 54.06 -17.31 2.05
C GLU A 3 52.62 -17.86 2.12
N ARG A 4 52.46 -19.09 2.62
CA ARG A 4 51.13 -19.69 2.83
C ARG A 4 50.35 -18.95 3.91
N LEU A 5 51.03 -18.51 4.98
CA LEU A 5 50.43 -17.69 6.03
C LEU A 5 49.96 -16.33 5.50
N LEU A 6 50.77 -15.68 4.65
CA LEU A 6 50.43 -14.40 4.01
C LEU A 6 49.20 -14.52 3.09
N LEU A 7 49.09 -15.61 2.33
CA LEU A 7 47.91 -15.86 1.49
C LEU A 7 46.63 -16.04 2.32
N VAL A 8 46.71 -16.78 3.43
CA VAL A 8 45.58 -16.96 4.36
C VAL A 8 45.18 -15.64 5.01
N LEU A 9 46.15 -14.85 5.49
CA LEU A 9 45.91 -13.52 6.07
C LEU A 9 45.24 -12.57 5.07
N ARG A 10 45.68 -12.56 3.81
CA ARG A 10 45.09 -11.74 2.76
C ARG A 10 43.65 -12.15 2.45
N GLY A 11 43.37 -13.45 2.40
CA GLY A 11 42.01 -13.97 2.24
C GLY A 11 41.10 -13.61 3.42
N LEU A 12 41.62 -13.66 4.64
CA LEU A 12 40.88 -13.32 5.86
C LEU A 12 40.60 -11.81 5.94
N ALA A 13 41.59 -10.97 5.62
CA ALA A 13 41.41 -9.52 5.52
C ALA A 13 40.35 -9.14 4.49
N HIS A 14 40.35 -9.79 3.31
CA HIS A 14 39.35 -9.54 2.28
C HIS A 14 37.93 -9.88 2.75
N ARG A 15 37.76 -11.03 3.42
CA ARG A 15 36.46 -11.43 4.00
C ARG A 15 35.99 -10.45 5.07
N MET A 16 36.88 -9.99 5.94
CA MET A 16 36.55 -8.98 6.95
C MET A 16 36.12 -7.65 6.32
N CYS A 17 36.81 -7.19 5.27
CA CYS A 17 36.39 -6.00 4.53
C CYS A 17 34.99 -6.14 3.93
N ILE A 18 34.67 -7.31 3.35
CA ILE A 18 33.32 -7.56 2.80
C ILE A 18 32.26 -7.51 3.91
N VAL A 19 32.52 -8.13 5.06
CA VAL A 19 31.58 -8.11 6.21
C VAL A 19 31.37 -6.69 6.72
N LEU A 20 32.44 -5.88 6.80
CA LEU A 20 32.33 -4.48 7.22
C LEU A 20 31.51 -3.66 6.22
N ILE A 21 31.75 -3.79 4.92
CA ILE A 21 30.97 -3.12 3.88
C ILE A 21 29.49 -3.52 4.00
N LEU A 22 29.20 -4.82 4.10
CA LEU A 22 27.83 -5.30 4.27
C LEU A 22 27.18 -4.74 5.55
N GLY A 23 27.92 -4.71 6.65
CA GLY A 23 27.49 -4.13 7.92
C GLY A 23 27.15 -2.64 7.79
N THR A 24 27.98 -1.86 7.09
CA THR A 24 27.71 -0.44 6.84
C THR A 24 26.47 -0.21 5.98
N ILE A 25 26.24 -1.05 4.96
CA ILE A 25 25.02 -0.99 4.13
C ILE A 25 23.80 -1.31 4.98
N CYS A 26 23.86 -2.37 5.78
CA CYS A 26 22.77 -2.78 6.68
C CYS A 26 22.46 -1.73 7.75
N LEU A 27 23.48 -1.03 8.27
CA LEU A 27 23.29 0.08 9.21
C LEU A 27 22.68 1.31 8.54
N HIS A 28 22.99 1.57 7.27
CA HIS A 28 22.43 2.69 6.54
C HIS A 28 20.97 2.46 6.14
N THR A 29 20.55 1.20 5.92
CA THR A 29 19.14 0.85 5.83
C THR A 29 18.47 1.11 7.18
N ASP A 30 17.80 2.24 7.27
CA ASP A 30 17.13 2.73 8.48
C ASP A 30 15.84 1.92 8.77
N THR A 31 16.04 0.65 9.08
CA THR A 31 14.97 -0.31 9.38
C THR A 31 14.09 0.12 10.57
N PRO A 32 14.61 0.77 11.64
CA PRO A 32 13.76 1.17 12.77
C PRO A 32 12.82 2.34 12.43
N THR A 33 13.29 3.34 11.66
CA THR A 33 12.45 4.47 11.26
C THR A 33 11.43 4.05 10.22
N ALA A 34 11.82 3.22 9.24
CA ALA A 34 10.91 2.63 8.28
C ALA A 34 9.82 1.79 8.97
N TYR A 35 10.17 1.03 10.02
CA TYR A 35 9.19 0.30 10.82
C TYR A 35 8.19 1.25 11.49
N ARG A 36 8.67 2.30 12.16
CA ARG A 36 7.80 3.28 12.84
C ARG A 36 6.90 4.03 11.87
N GLN A 37 7.42 4.44 10.72
CA GLN A 37 6.64 5.12 9.68
C GLN A 37 5.55 4.20 9.13
N ASN A 38 5.89 2.94 8.82
CA ASN A 38 4.91 1.95 8.36
C ASN A 38 3.87 1.62 9.42
N HIS A 39 4.26 1.54 10.68
CA HIS A 39 3.33 1.34 11.78
C HIS A 39 2.38 2.53 11.92
N SER A 40 2.93 3.75 11.94
CA SER A 40 2.14 4.99 12.05
C SER A 40 1.14 5.13 10.91
N LEU A 41 1.58 4.84 9.67
CA LEU A 41 0.70 4.83 8.50
C LEU A 41 -0.42 3.78 8.62
N ARG A 42 -0.11 2.57 9.10
CA ARG A 42 -1.11 1.52 9.30
C ARG A 42 -2.15 1.89 10.35
N THR A 43 -1.73 2.53 11.45
CA THR A 43 -2.64 3.02 12.48
C THR A 43 -3.47 4.20 11.99
N HIS A 44 -2.85 5.15 11.27
CA HIS A 44 -3.54 6.32 10.71
C HIS A 44 -4.63 5.91 9.73
N LEU A 45 -4.31 4.99 8.81
CA LEU A 45 -5.28 4.52 7.83
C LEU A 45 -6.30 3.54 8.41
N ASN A 46 -6.08 3.00 9.63
CA ASN A 46 -6.99 2.12 10.37
C ASN A 46 -7.66 1.02 9.51
N LEU A 47 -6.94 0.50 8.50
CA LEU A 47 -7.50 -0.36 7.45
C LEU A 47 -7.84 -1.77 7.98
N SER A 48 -7.16 -2.23 9.04
CA SER A 48 -7.27 -3.61 9.55
C SER A 48 -8.52 -3.85 10.40
N ILE A 49 -9.06 -2.81 11.05
CA ILE A 49 -10.22 -2.91 11.95
C ILE A 49 -11.52 -2.67 11.18
N ASN A 50 -11.49 -1.83 10.14
CA ASN A 50 -12.71 -1.33 9.50
C ASN A 50 -13.29 -2.22 8.39
N ALA A 51 -12.52 -3.14 7.81
CA ALA A 51 -13.01 -4.03 6.75
C ALA A 51 -13.65 -5.34 7.28
N ARG A 52 -13.56 -5.64 8.59
CA ARG A 52 -13.97 -6.93 9.15
C ARG A 52 -15.49 -7.12 9.29
N ASN A 53 -16.27 -6.04 9.27
CA ASN A 53 -17.72 -6.07 9.45
C ASN A 53 -18.49 -5.77 8.15
N ILE A 54 -17.85 -5.87 6.98
CA ILE A 54 -18.51 -5.66 5.70
C ILE A 54 -19.29 -6.94 5.35
N THR A 55 -20.61 -6.88 5.45
CA THR A 55 -21.49 -8.03 5.20
C THR A 55 -22.35 -7.85 3.95
N SER A 56 -22.61 -6.61 3.57
CA SER A 56 -23.46 -6.24 2.44
C SER A 56 -22.74 -5.30 1.46
N ARG A 57 -23.34 -5.12 0.27
CA ARG A 57 -22.83 -4.17 -0.73
C ARG A 57 -22.99 -2.72 -0.27
N ALA A 58 -24.03 -2.41 0.51
CA ALA A 58 -24.23 -1.07 1.07
C ALA A 58 -23.11 -0.74 2.05
N ASP A 59 -22.74 -1.70 2.93
CA ASP A 59 -21.65 -1.55 3.89
C ASP A 59 -20.31 -1.20 3.22
N ILE A 60 -20.07 -1.70 2.00
CA ILE A 60 -18.87 -1.37 1.21
C ILE A 60 -18.85 0.11 0.86
N PHE A 61 -19.97 0.65 0.38
CA PHE A 61 -20.07 2.05 -0.02
C PHE A 61 -20.05 2.98 1.19
N ASP A 62 -20.75 2.61 2.26
CA ASP A 62 -20.75 3.37 3.52
C ASP A 62 -19.33 3.42 4.10
N TRP A 63 -18.63 2.28 4.15
CA TRP A 63 -17.23 2.24 4.55
C TRP A 63 -16.34 3.12 3.64
N LEU A 64 -16.55 3.07 2.33
CA LEU A 64 -15.74 3.82 1.37
C LEU A 64 -15.91 5.34 1.56
N LEU A 65 -17.16 5.80 1.66
CA LEU A 65 -17.51 7.22 1.70
C LEU A 65 -17.28 7.83 3.08
N GLU A 66 -17.63 7.13 4.16
CA GLU A 66 -17.57 7.68 5.51
C GLU A 66 -16.22 7.47 6.19
N ARG A 67 -15.49 6.42 5.83
CA ARG A 67 -14.22 6.07 6.50
C ARG A 67 -13.02 6.14 5.58
N ALA A 68 -13.02 5.45 4.45
CA ALA A 68 -11.81 5.31 3.64
C ALA A 68 -11.40 6.63 2.97
N ILE A 69 -12.32 7.30 2.28
CA ILE A 69 -12.03 8.54 1.56
C ILE A 69 -11.60 9.69 2.50
N PRO A 70 -12.30 9.97 3.62
CA PRO A 70 -11.90 11.06 4.50
C PRO A 70 -10.52 10.87 5.14
N ASN A 71 -10.14 9.62 5.46
CA ASN A 71 -8.82 9.31 6.02
C ASN A 71 -7.70 9.33 4.98
N LEU A 72 -7.99 8.96 3.72
CA LEU A 72 -7.02 9.03 2.61
C LEU A 72 -6.86 10.45 2.05
N GLN A 73 -7.92 11.25 2.13
CA GLN A 73 -8.01 12.59 1.55
C GLN A 73 -8.74 13.54 2.51
N PRO A 74 -8.08 13.96 3.60
CA PRO A 74 -8.67 14.91 4.52
C PRO A 74 -8.89 16.25 3.80
N LYS A 75 -10.09 16.81 3.97
CA LYS A 75 -10.44 18.15 3.45
C LYS A 75 -10.37 19.22 4.55
N LEU A 76 -10.50 18.79 5.80
CA LEU A 76 -10.58 19.63 6.97
C LEU A 76 -9.41 19.31 7.88
N TRP A 77 -8.84 20.33 8.49
CA TRP A 77 -7.95 20.21 9.63
C TRP A 77 -8.68 19.62 10.84
N SER A 78 -7.91 19.15 11.83
CA SER A 78 -8.45 18.65 13.11
C SER A 78 -9.29 19.69 13.86
N ASN A 79 -9.06 20.98 13.60
CA ASN A 79 -9.83 22.10 14.13
C ASN A 79 -11.09 22.45 13.29
N GLY A 80 -11.40 21.67 12.25
CA GLY A 80 -12.55 21.87 11.37
C GLY A 80 -12.37 22.93 10.28
N GLN A 81 -11.20 23.55 10.16
CA GLN A 81 -10.93 24.51 9.09
C GLN A 81 -10.64 23.82 7.76
N LEU A 82 -11.08 24.44 6.65
CA LEU A 82 -10.82 23.92 5.31
C LEU A 82 -9.33 24.00 4.97
N MET A 83 -8.75 22.86 4.55
CA MET A 83 -7.38 22.80 4.05
C MET A 83 -7.27 23.46 2.67
N SER A 84 -6.16 24.15 2.39
CA SER A 84 -5.89 24.67 1.05
C SER A 84 -5.62 23.56 0.04
N LEU A 85 -5.77 23.84 -1.26
CA LEU A 85 -5.52 22.86 -2.33
C LEU A 85 -4.10 22.27 -2.30
N TYR A 86 -3.11 23.04 -1.82
CA TYR A 86 -1.76 22.56 -1.63
C TYR A 86 -1.67 21.57 -0.45
N GLN A 87 -2.29 21.92 0.67
CA GLN A 87 -2.27 21.11 1.90
C GLN A 87 -3.03 19.79 1.73
N GLN A 88 -4.10 19.78 0.93
CA GLN A 88 -4.85 18.57 0.58
C GLN A 88 -4.03 17.52 -0.19
N LYS A 89 -2.83 17.85 -0.67
CA LYS A 89 -1.89 16.89 -1.26
C LYS A 89 -1.21 16.00 -0.21
N PHE A 90 -1.37 16.30 1.08
CA PHE A 90 -0.77 15.52 2.16
C PHE A 90 -1.81 14.63 2.85
N ALA A 91 -1.39 13.46 3.31
CA ALA A 91 -2.25 12.47 3.97
C ALA A 91 -2.31 12.61 5.51
N SER A 92 -1.32 13.27 6.10
CA SER A 92 -1.20 13.52 7.54
C SER A 92 -0.41 14.79 7.77
N ASP A 93 -1.04 15.84 8.31
CA ASP A 93 -0.44 17.08 8.83
C ASP A 93 0.84 17.57 8.11
N LEU A 94 0.84 17.54 6.78
CA LEU A 94 1.95 17.93 5.89
C LEU A 94 3.21 17.06 5.92
N GLU A 95 3.22 15.94 6.62
CA GLU A 95 4.37 15.03 6.71
C GLU A 95 4.42 14.02 5.54
N MET A 96 3.25 13.56 5.10
CA MET A 96 3.14 12.48 4.10
C MET A 96 2.59 13.01 2.79
N TYR A 97 3.47 13.26 1.82
CA TYR A 97 3.05 13.73 0.49
C TYR A 97 2.41 12.60 -0.33
N ARG A 98 1.21 12.86 -0.86
CA ARG A 98 0.51 11.94 -1.75
C ARG A 98 0.98 12.13 -3.19
N MET A 99 1.65 11.11 -3.72
CA MET A 99 2.20 11.16 -5.08
C MET A 99 1.16 10.99 -6.19
N THR A 100 0.12 10.19 -5.95
CA THR A 100 -0.85 9.82 -6.99
C THR A 100 -2.30 9.82 -6.49
N PRO A 101 -3.29 10.02 -7.37
CA PRO A 101 -4.69 9.80 -7.01
C PRO A 101 -4.94 8.34 -6.66
N VAL A 102 -5.84 8.10 -5.72
CA VAL A 102 -6.26 6.74 -5.33
C VAL A 102 -7.10 6.14 -6.45
N THR A 103 -6.78 4.91 -6.86
CA THR A 103 -7.49 4.19 -7.93
C THR A 103 -8.36 3.07 -7.37
N VAL A 104 -9.63 3.03 -7.75
CA VAL A 104 -10.54 1.93 -7.41
C VAL A 104 -10.55 0.92 -8.55
N THR A 105 -10.23 -0.33 -8.24
CA THR A 105 -10.22 -1.44 -9.22
C THR A 105 -11.28 -2.48 -8.87
N GLN A 106 -12.05 -2.94 -9.86
CA GLN A 106 -13.03 -4.02 -9.69
C GLN A 106 -12.66 -5.21 -10.58
N LYS A 107 -12.60 -6.41 -10.00
CA LYS A 107 -12.55 -7.66 -10.77
C LYS A 107 -13.95 -8.25 -10.86
N ARG A 108 -14.36 -8.65 -12.06
CA ARG A 108 -15.64 -9.34 -12.30
C ARG A 108 -15.35 -10.72 -12.88
N VAL A 109 -16.10 -11.72 -12.42
CA VAL A 109 -16.04 -13.08 -12.98
C VAL A 109 -17.08 -13.16 -14.10
N LYS A 110 -16.71 -13.76 -15.23
CA LYS A 110 -17.66 -14.06 -16.30
C LYS A 110 -18.59 -15.18 -15.81
N GLY A 111 -19.89 -14.90 -15.74
CA GLY A 111 -20.89 -15.93 -15.38
C GLY A 111 -20.85 -17.11 -16.35
N LYS A 112 -21.32 -18.29 -15.92
CA LYS A 112 -21.56 -19.42 -16.81
C LYS A 112 -22.58 -18.97 -17.87
N THR A 113 -22.11 -18.71 -19.08
CA THR A 113 -22.96 -18.70 -20.27
C THR A 113 -23.51 -20.11 -20.46
N VAL A 114 -24.81 -20.30 -20.20
CA VAL A 114 -25.54 -21.45 -20.74
C VAL A 114 -25.46 -21.29 -22.25
N TYR A 115 -24.71 -22.17 -22.92
CA TYR A 115 -24.63 -22.17 -24.38
C TYR A 115 -26.02 -22.49 -24.93
N SER A 116 -26.74 -21.49 -25.43
CA SER A 116 -27.86 -21.72 -26.33
C SER A 116 -27.30 -21.74 -27.74
N TYR A 117 -27.27 -22.93 -28.33
CA TYR A 117 -26.99 -23.14 -29.73
C TYR A 117 -28.13 -22.52 -30.56
N CYS A 118 -27.83 -21.47 -31.31
CA CYS A 118 -28.18 -21.26 -32.73
C CYS A 118 -28.27 -19.76 -33.04
N CYS A 119 -27.52 -19.40 -34.08
CA CYS A 119 -27.68 -18.26 -34.98
C CYS A 119 -28.47 -17.02 -34.51
N GLY A 120 -27.79 -15.88 -34.62
CA GLY A 120 -28.44 -14.65 -35.06
C GLY A 120 -28.64 -13.61 -33.97
N TYR A 121 -28.08 -12.44 -34.26
CA TYR A 121 -28.25 -11.13 -33.66
C TYR A 121 -29.56 -10.80 -32.92
N ALA A 122 -29.42 -9.76 -32.08
CA ALA A 122 -30.44 -8.96 -31.38
C ALA A 122 -30.70 -9.42 -29.94
N PHE A 123 -30.25 -8.64 -28.95
CA PHE A 123 -30.96 -7.52 -28.31
C PHE A 123 -32.10 -8.00 -27.41
N TYR A 124 -32.36 -7.23 -26.35
CA TYR A 124 -33.35 -7.45 -25.28
C TYR A 124 -32.93 -8.50 -24.23
N ASP A 125 -33.20 -8.36 -22.95
CA ASP A 125 -33.72 -7.27 -22.12
C ASP A 125 -33.51 -7.69 -20.66
N LEU A 126 -33.36 -6.70 -19.78
CA LEU A 126 -33.87 -6.64 -18.40
C LEU A 126 -33.96 -7.93 -17.55
N ILE A 127 -33.21 -7.98 -16.43
CA ILE A 127 -33.76 -7.84 -15.06
C ILE A 127 -32.68 -8.03 -13.99
N PHE A 128 -32.73 -7.11 -13.02
CA PHE A 128 -32.10 -7.11 -11.69
C PHE A 128 -32.27 -8.43 -10.93
N TRP A 129 -31.32 -8.76 -10.06
CA TRP A 129 -31.53 -9.04 -8.63
C TRP A 129 -30.25 -8.69 -7.87
#